data_AF-A0A1Q5QV53-F1
#
_entry.id   AF-A0A1Q5QV53-F1
#
_cell.length_a   1.000
_cell.length_b   1.000
_cell.length_c   1.000
_cell.angle_alpha   90.00
_cell.angle_beta   90.00
_cell.angle_gamma   90.00
#
_symmetry.space_group_name_H-M   'P 1'
#
loop_
_entity.id
_entity.type
_entity.pdbx_description
1 polymer ?
#
loop_
_entity_poly.entity_id
_entity_poly.type
_entity_poly.pdbx_seq_one_letter_code
_entity_poly.pdbx_strand_id
1 'polypeptide(L)' 'MNTIAEDLTGVIDLADLLAILLAQPDAETAIDGMHKAAQIIGEHARSIQDQLGRQATPAPALTLSVVHRLEPSDRA' A
#
# COMPACT_ATOMS: atom_id res chain seq x y z
N MET A 1 6.19 -8.99 -3.03
CA MET A 1 5.14 -8.00 -2.71
C MET A 1 5.92 -6.79 -2.22
N ASN A 2 5.92 -5.70 -2.98
CA ASN A 2 6.66 -4.50 -2.58
C ASN A 2 6.01 -3.92 -1.31
N THR A 3 6.84 -3.32 -0.47
CA THR A 3 6.41 -2.55 0.68
C THR A 3 5.90 -1.17 0.24
N ILE A 4 5.08 -0.53 1.09
CA ILE A 4 4.63 0.86 0.88
C ILE A 4 5.83 1.80 0.63
N ALA A 5 6.95 1.60 1.34
CA ALA A 5 8.14 2.44 1.20
C ALA A 5 8.83 2.26 -0.16
N GLU A 6 8.93 1.02 -0.64
CA GLU A 6 9.48 0.71 -1.97
C GLU A 6 8.61 1.27 -3.09
N ASP A 7 7.29 1.10 -2.99
CA ASP A 7 6.36 1.65 -3.98
C ASP A 7 6.38 3.18 -3.99
N LEU A 8 6.51 3.83 -2.82
CA LEU A 8 6.60 5.29 -2.74
C LEU A 8 7.91 5.81 -3.36
N THR A 9 9.02 5.10 -3.13
CA THR A 9 10.31 5.42 -3.76
C THR A 9 10.19 5.31 -5.28
N GLY A 10 9.56 4.24 -5.78
CA GLY A 10 9.29 4.08 -7.22
C GLY A 10 8.45 5.21 -7.81
N VAL A 11 7.42 5.68 -7.10
CA VAL A 11 6.63 6.85 -7.53
C VAL A 11 7.50 8.11 -7.65
N ILE A 12 8.37 8.38 -6.67
CA ILE A 12 9.23 9.56 -6.66
C ILE A 12 10.23 9.50 -7.82
N ASP A 13 10.95 8.39 -7.96
CA ASP A 13 11.97 8.23 -9.01
C ASP A 13 11.37 8.35 -10.42
N LEU A 14 10.17 7.80 -10.63
CA LEU A 14 9.48 7.89 -11.91
C LEU A 14 8.92 9.30 -12.16
N ALA A 15 8.53 10.03 -11.11
CA ALA A 15 8.12 11.43 -11.25
C ALA A 15 9.31 12.32 -11.66
N ASP A 16 10.50 12.08 -11.12
CA ASP A 16 11.73 12.75 -11.55
C ASP A 16 12.07 12.39 -13.00
N LEU A 17 11.89 11.12 -13.39
CA LEU A 17 12.06 10.71 -14.78
C LEU A 17 11.10 11.43 -15.74
N LEU A 18 9.85 11.67 -15.34
CA LEU A 18 8.91 12.48 -16.14
C LEU A 18 9.43 13.89 -16.39
N ALA A 19 10.02 14.53 -15.37
CA ALA A 19 10.61 15.86 -15.52
C ALA A 19 11.80 15.87 -16.49
N ILE A 20 12.60 14.79 -16.50
CA ILE A 20 13.70 14.62 -17.45
C ILE A 20 13.17 14.41 -18.87
N LEU A 21 12.14 13.60 -19.05
CA LEU A 21 11.53 13.32 -20.37
C LEU A 21 10.90 14.59 -20.97
N LEU A 22 10.28 15.44 -20.15
CA LEU A 22 9.75 16.75 -20.56
C LEU A 22 10.81 17.68 -21.17
N ALA A 23 12.08 17.51 -20.80
CA ALA A 23 13.18 18.31 -21.31
C ALA A 23 13.82 17.73 -22.59
N GLN A 24 13.37 16.56 -23.07
CA GLN A 24 13.98 15.94 -24.23
C GLN A 24 13.64 16.68 -25.54
N PRO A 25 14.60 16.75 -26.49
CA PRO A 25 14.39 17.40 -27.78
C PRO A 25 13.52 16.56 -28.73
N ASP A 26 13.49 15.24 -28.54
CA ASP A 26 12.64 14.33 -29.32
C ASP A 26 11.30 14.12 -28.61
N ALA A 27 10.28 14.83 -29.09
CA ALA A 27 8.95 14.82 -28.50
C ALA A 27 8.27 13.44 -28.57
N GLU A 28 8.51 12.64 -29.60
CA GLU A 28 7.83 11.35 -29.78
C GLU A 28 8.37 10.32 -28.79
N THR A 29 9.69 10.20 -28.70
CA THR A 29 10.35 9.37 -27.68
C THR A 29 10.02 9.84 -26.26
N ALA A 30 9.97 11.16 -26.03
CA ALA A 30 9.60 11.72 -24.74
C ALA A 30 8.18 11.31 -24.33
N ILE A 31 7.20 11.45 -25.23
CA ILE A 31 5.81 11.09 -24.98
C ILE A 31 5.68 9.60 -24.66
N ASP A 32 6.34 8.72 -25.42
CA ASP A 32 6.31 7.28 -25.17
C ASP A 32 6.92 6.91 -23.81
N GLY A 33 8.06 7.54 -23.47
CA GLY A 33 8.68 7.38 -22.17
C GLY A 33 7.76 7.86 -21.04
N MET A 34 7.12 9.03 -21.23
CA MET A 34 6.23 9.62 -20.24
C MET A 34 4.99 8.78 -20.02
N HIS A 35 4.44 8.21 -21.10
CA HIS A 35 3.30 7.31 -21.02
C HIS A 35 3.62 6.07 -20.17
N LYS A 36 4.78 5.45 -20.40
CA LYS A 36 5.24 4.28 -19.63
C LYS A 36 5.48 4.65 -18.17
N ALA A 37 6.19 5.74 -17.89
CA ALA A 37 6.45 6.18 -16.53
C ALA A 37 5.14 6.47 -15.77
N ALA A 38 4.18 7.15 -16.42
CA ALA A 38 2.86 7.42 -15.84
C ALA A 38 2.06 6.15 -15.53
N GLN A 39 2.13 5.12 -16.39
CA GLN A 39 1.49 3.82 -16.14
C GLN A 39 2.07 3.17 -14.86
N ILE A 40 3.39 3.11 -14.75
CA ILE A 40 4.08 2.46 -13.63
C ILE A 40 3.85 3.22 -12.32
N ILE A 41 3.87 4.57 -12.34
CA ILE A 41 3.48 5.40 -11.19
C ILE A 41 2.08 5.02 -10.72
N GLY A 42 1.12 4.89 -11.65
CA GLY A 42 -0.24 4.50 -11.33
C GLY A 42 -0.33 3.12 -10.69
N GLU A 43 0.50 2.16 -11.11
CA GLU A 43 0.58 0.82 -10.51
C GLU A 43 1.11 0.86 -9.08
N HIS A 44 2.23 1.54 -8.83
CA HIS A 44 2.76 1.71 -7.47
C HIS A 44 1.77 2.45 -6.56
N ALA A 45 1.14 3.52 -7.05
CA ALA A 45 0.16 4.27 -6.27
C ALA A 45 -1.07 3.42 -5.87
N ARG A 46 -1.59 2.59 -6.78
CA ARG A 46 -2.67 1.64 -6.48
C ARG A 46 -2.22 0.56 -5.49
N SER A 47 -1.01 0.04 -5.64
CA SER A 47 -0.43 -0.91 -4.68
C SER A 47 -0.36 -0.32 -3.27
N ILE A 48 0.09 0.93 -3.13
CA ILE A 48 0.11 1.65 -1.86
C ILE A 48 -1.31 1.78 -1.29
N GLN A 49 -2.26 2.21 -2.11
CA GLN A 49 -3.66 2.38 -1.67
C GLN A 49 -4.26 1.07 -1.15
N ASP A 50 -4.03 -0.05 -1.84
CA ASP A 50 -4.48 -1.38 -1.42
C ASP A 50 -3.84 -1.82 -0.09
N GLN A 51 -2.54 -1.56 0.08
CA GLN A 51 -1.81 -1.90 1.32
C GLN A 51 -2.31 -1.08 2.52
N LEU A 52 -2.54 0.22 2.32
CA LEU A 52 -3.11 1.10 3.35
C LEU A 52 -4.54 0.69 3.71
N GLY A 53 -5.37 0.34 2.72
CA GLY A 53 -6.72 -0.15 2.94
C GLY A 53 -6.77 -1.42 3.79
N ARG A 54 -5.82 -2.35 3.57
CA ARG A 54 -5.70 -3.56 4.40
C ARG A 54 -5.28 -3.28 5.83
N GLN A 55 -4.38 -2.31 6.05
CA GLN A 55 -3.94 -1.90 7.39
C GLN A 55 -5.06 -1.20 8.20
N ALA A 56 -5.97 -0.50 7.54
CA ALA A 56 -7.05 0.25 8.18
C ALA A 56 -8.19 -0.62 8.72
N THR A 57 -8.25 -1.91 8.35
CA THR A 57 -9.26 -2.84 8.86
C THR A 57 -8.89 -3.29 10.28
N PRO A 58 -9.61 -2.89 11.34
CA PRO A 58 -9.37 -3.43 12.67
C PRO A 58 -9.68 -4.93 12.65
N ALA A 59 -8.73 -5.75 13.11
CA ALA A 59 -8.98 -7.17 13.33
C ALA A 59 -10.22 -7.33 14.23
N PRO A 60 -11.11 -8.30 13.96
CA PRO A 60 -12.26 -8.54 14.83
C PRO A 60 -11.73 -8.79 16.24
N ALA A 61 -12.20 -7.99 17.20
CA ALA A 61 -11.83 -8.12 18.60
C ALA A 61 -12.09 -9.58 19.02
N LEU A 62 -11.03 -10.32 19.31
CA LEU A 62 -11.13 -11.66 19.85
C LEU A 62 -11.75 -11.53 21.24
N THR A 63 -13.06 -11.75 21.32
CA THR A 63 -13.79 -11.77 22.58
C THR A 63 -13.30 -12.97 23.38
N LEU A 64 -12.40 -12.73 24.34
CA LEU A 64 -11.99 -13.72 25.33
C LEU A 64 -13.19 -13.99 26.25
N SER A 65 -13.90 -15.09 25.99
CA SER A 65 -14.91 -15.61 26.91
C SER A 65 -14.22 -16.08 28.20
N VAL A 66 -14.24 -15.25 29.23
CA VAL A 66 -13.85 -15.64 30.59
C VAL A 66 -14.89 -16.63 31.11
N VAL A 67 -14.52 -17.91 31.13
CA VAL A 67 -15.32 -18.96 31.78
C VAL A 67 -15.10 -18.83 33.30
N HIS A 68 -16.03 -18.19 33.99
CA HIS A 68 -16.09 -18.27 35.45
C HIS A 68 -16.51 -19.69 35.86
N ARG A 69 -15.56 -20.47 36.37
CA ARG A 69 -15.84 -21.74 37.03
C ARG A 69 -16.48 -21.44 38.38
N LEU A 70 -17.79 -21.66 38.49
CA LEU A 70 -18.49 -21.73 39.78
C LEU A 70 -18.20 -23.11 40.37
N GLU A 71 -17.33 -23.17 41.38
CA GLU A 71 -17.19 -24.35 42.23
C GLU A 71 -18.47 -24.48 43.09
N PRO A 72 -19.10 -25.66 43.16
CA PRO A 72 -20.22 -25.88 44.06
C PRO A 72 -19.69 -25.91 45.49
N SER A 73 -20.00 -24.86 46.26
CA SER A 73 -19.76 -24.83 47.70
C SER A 73 -20.79 -25.73 48.38
N ASP A 74 -20.55 -27.03 48.31
CA ASP A 74 -21.25 -28.05 49.07
C ASP A 74 -20.53 -28.20 50.43
N ARG A 75 -21.21 -27.81 51.52
CA ARG A 75 -20.91 -28.12 52.94
C ARG A 75 -22.13 -27.66 53.74
N ALA A 76 -22.99 -28.61 54.12
CA ALA A 76 -22.94 -29.41 55.35
C ALA A 76 -23.46 -28.64 56.57
#